data_AF-A0A2T5FW90-F1
#
_entry.id   AF-A0A2T5FW90-F1
#
_cell.length_a   1.000
_cell.length_b   1.000
_cell.length_c   1.000
_cell.angle_alpha   90.00
_cell.angle_beta   90.00
_cell.angle_gamma   90.00
#
_symmetry.space_group_name_H-M   'P 1'
#
loop_
_entity.id
_entity.type
_entity.pdbx_description
1 polymer ?
#
loop_
_entity_poly.entity_id
_entity_poly.type
_entity_poly.pdbx_seq_one_letter_code
_entity_poly.pdbx_strand_id
1 'polypeptide(L)' 'MELLEQIETYLVRTGTSASTFGRAVVADPRFVQDLRDGRQPRRRTKQKVSNFLLTAEGFALACSDKSHEAGR' A
#
# COMPACT_ATOMS: atom_id res chain seq x y z
N MET A 1 2.68 -4.21 15.79
CA MET A 1 2.56 -4.19 14.32
C MET A 1 3.04 -2.87 13.82
N GLU A 2 4.09 -2.89 13.02
CA GLU A 2 4.58 -1.71 12.32
C GLU A 2 3.67 -1.39 11.12
N LEU A 3 3.64 -0.12 10.68
CA LEU A 3 2.85 0.31 9.51
C LEU A 3 3.22 -0.50 8.26
N LEU A 4 4.50 -0.86 8.13
CA LEU A 4 5.02 -1.65 7.02
C LEU A 4 4.38 -3.04 6.95
N GLU A 5 4.26 -3.75 8.08
CA GLU A 5 3.63 -5.09 8.12
C GLU A 5 2.16 -5.04 7.65
N GLN A 6 1.42 -4.02 8.05
CA GLN A 6 0.01 -3.87 7.64
C GLN A 6 -0.11 -3.65 6.13
N ILE A 7 0.78 -2.82 5.57
CA ILE A 7 0.87 -2.61 4.12
C ILE A 7 1.21 -3.93 3.44
N GLU A 8 2.27 -4.64 3.86
CA GLU A 8 2.67 -5.90 3.23
C GLU A 8 1.58 -6.96 3.28
N THR A 9 0.89 -7.09 4.41
CA THR A 9 -0.26 -7.98 4.55
C THR A 9 -1.36 -7.62 3.55
N TYR A 10 -1.66 -6.34 3.38
CA TYR A 10 -2.62 -5.86 2.39
C TYR A 10 -2.18 -6.16 0.95
N LEU A 11 -0.91 -5.94 0.62
CA LEU A 11 -0.35 -6.23 -0.71
C LEU A 11 -0.49 -7.72 -1.04
N VAL A 12 -0.14 -8.61 -0.11
CA VAL A 12 -0.27 -10.07 -0.29
C VAL A 12 -1.73 -10.49 -0.41
N ARG A 13 -2.62 -9.94 0.41
CA ARG A 13 -4.05 -10.29 0.39
C ARG A 13 -4.77 -9.82 -0.87
N THR A 14 -4.39 -8.67 -1.41
CA THR A 14 -5.04 -8.06 -2.59
C THR A 14 -4.32 -8.37 -3.90
N GLY A 15 -3.08 -8.88 -3.86
CA GLY A 15 -2.22 -9.01 -5.03
C GLY A 15 -1.72 -7.67 -5.59
N THR A 16 -1.92 -6.56 -4.87
CA THR A 16 -1.47 -5.23 -5.29
C THR A 16 0.05 -5.13 -5.15
N SER A 17 0.73 -4.59 -6.15
CA SER A 17 2.17 -4.32 -6.04
C SER A 17 2.47 -3.11 -5.15
N ALA A 18 3.62 -3.12 -4.48
CA ALA A 18 4.09 -2.04 -3.63
C ALA A 18 4.08 -0.66 -4.34
N SER A 19 4.44 -0.63 -5.62
CA SER A 19 4.46 0.60 -6.43
C SER A 19 3.08 1.10 -6.81
N THR A 20 2.14 0.20 -7.12
CA THR A 20 0.74 0.56 -7.38
C THR A 20 0.10 1.12 -6.12
N PHE A 21 0.32 0.47 -4.97
CA PHE A 21 -0.18 0.96 -3.69
C PHE A 21 0.36 2.36 -3.36
N GLY A 22 1.68 2.54 -3.46
CA GLY A 22 2.31 3.83 -3.20
C GLY A 22 1.76 4.95 -4.10
N ARG A 23 1.59 4.68 -5.40
CA ARG A 23 0.97 5.61 -6.34
C ARG A 23 -0.50 5.92 -5.99
N ALA A 24 -1.27 4.91 -5.58
CA ALA A 24 -2.69 5.08 -5.27
C ALA A 24 -2.94 5.85 -3.97
N VAL A 25 -2.15 5.61 -2.93
CA VAL A 25 -2.40 6.14 -1.58
C VAL A 25 -1.65 7.45 -1.31
N VAL A 26 -0.40 7.53 -1.75
CA VAL A 26 0.51 8.64 -1.43
C VAL A 26 1.09 9.33 -2.67
N ALA A 27 0.66 8.94 -3.87
CA ALA A 27 1.19 9.41 -5.16
C ALA A 27 2.70 9.17 -5.33
N ASP A 28 3.26 8.18 -4.63
CA ASP A 28 4.70 7.87 -4.64
C ASP A 28 4.92 6.34 -4.78
N PRO A 29 5.40 5.84 -5.94
CA PRO A 29 5.58 4.41 -6.18
C PRO A 29 6.77 3.79 -5.42
N ARG A 30 7.64 4.59 -4.80
CA ARG A 30 8.78 4.12 -3.99
C ARG A 30 8.46 4.08 -2.51
N PHE A 31 7.31 4.61 -2.10
CA PHE A 31 6.91 4.73 -0.70
C PHE A 31 7.15 3.47 0.16
N VAL A 32 6.71 2.30 -0.34
CA VAL A 32 6.86 1.03 0.39
C VAL A 32 8.31 0.55 0.37
N GLN A 33 9.03 0.76 -0.73
CA GLN A 33 10.45 0.43 -0.82
C GLN A 33 11.27 1.28 0.15
N ASP A 34 11.00 2.59 0.18
CA ASP A 34 11.67 3.49 1.10
C ASP A 34 11.38 3.12 2.56
N LEU A 35 10.14 2.70 2.87
CA LEU A 35 9.78 2.18 4.19
C LEU A 35 10.58 0.93 4.56
N ARG A 36 10.82 0.02 3.60
CA ARG A 36 11.69 -1.16 3.78
C ARG A 36 13.15 -0.76 3.99
N ASP A 37 13.59 0.28 3.31
CA ASP A 37 14.94 0.84 3.44
C ASP A 37 15.12 1.66 4.74
N GLY A 38 14.09 1.74 5.59
CA GLY A 38 14.14 2.40 6.90
C GLY A 38 13.72 3.88 6.89
N ARG A 39 13.25 4.41 5.75
CA ARG A 39 12.69 5.77 5.67
C ARG A 39 11.47 5.88 6.57
N GLN A 40 11.44 6.90 7.42
CA GLN A 40 10.26 7.19 8.22
C GLN A 40 9.34 8.20 7.52
N PRO A 41 8.09 7.80 7.19
CA PRO A 41 7.13 8.73 6.64
C PRO A 41 6.79 9.83 7.63
N ARG A 42 6.48 11.01 7.11
CA ARG A 42 5.90 12.08 7.92
C ARG A 42 4.57 11.63 8.52
N ARG A 43 4.20 12.16 9.71
CA ARG A 43 2.95 11.82 10.41
C ARG A 43 1.71 11.90 9.51
N ARG A 44 1.63 12.91 8.63
CA ARG A 44 0.55 13.08 7.65
C ARG A 44 0.42 11.89 6.68
N THR A 45 1.56 11.38 6.20
CA THR A 45 1.60 10.22 5.30
C THR A 45 1.18 8.96 6.04
N LYS A 46 1.68 8.75 7.26
CA LYS A 46 1.25 7.62 8.11
C LYS A 46 -0.26 7.62 8.32
N GLN A 47 -0.84 8.77 8.66
CA GLN A 47 -2.29 8.92 8.85
C GLN A 47 -3.09 8.61 7.58
N LYS A 48 -2.66 9.12 6.41
CA LYS A 48 -3.31 8.79 5.13
C LYS A 48 -3.30 7.30 4.87
N VAL A 49 -2.17 6.65 5.06
CA VAL A 49 -2.01 5.20 4.82
C VAL A 49 -2.85 4.39 5.79
N SER A 50 -2.83 4.71 7.09
CA SER A 50 -3.67 4.03 8.08
C SER A 50 -5.16 4.20 7.76
N ASN A 51 -5.61 5.40 7.39
CA ASN A 51 -7.01 5.64 7.02
C ASN A 51 -7.39 4.90 5.74
N PHE A 52 -6.47 4.82 4.77
CA PHE A 52 -6.66 4.02 3.57
C PHE A 52 -6.79 2.55 3.91
N LEU A 53 -5.91 1.97 4.73
CA LEU A 53 -5.97 0.55 5.12
C LEU A 53 -7.28 0.22 5.85
N LEU A 54 -7.73 1.07 6.78
CA LEU A 54 -9.02 0.91 7.46
C LEU A 54 -10.20 0.89 6.49
N THR A 55 -10.15 1.74 5.46
CA THR A 55 -11.17 1.77 4.42
C THR A 55 -11.04 0.57 3.49
N ALA A 56 -9.82 0.24 3.10
CA ALA A 56 -9.49 -0.79 2.13
C ALA A 56 -9.72 -2.20 2.66
N GLU A 57 -9.66 -2.47 3.96
CA GLU A 57 -10.12 -3.74 4.55
C GLU A 57 -11.62 -3.96 4.29
N GLY A 58 -12.43 -2.89 4.26
CA GLY A 58 -13.84 -2.95 3.86
C GLY A 58 -14.03 -3.17 2.35
N PHE A 59 -13.11 -2.65 1.52
CA PHE A 59 -13.15 -2.77 0.05
C PHE A 59 -12.44 -4.01 -0.52
N ALA A 60 -11.50 -4.62 0.21
CA ALA A 60 -10.75 -5.80 -0.24
C ALA A 60 -11.66 -7.02 -0.39
N LEU A 61 -12.83 -7.02 0.23
CA LEU A 61 -13.90 -7.99 -0.02
C LEU A 61 -14.60 -7.77 -1.38
N ALA A 62 -14.41 -6.63 -2.04
CA ALA A 62 -15.21 -6.19 -3.19
C ALA A 62 -14.45 -6.12 -4.54
N CYS A 63 -13.12 -6.15 -4.58
CA CYS A 63 -12.35 -5.91 -5.82
C CYS A 63 -11.17 -6.88 -5.99
N SER A 64 -11.45 -8.11 -6.41
CA SER A 64 -10.43 -9.06 -6.90
C SER A 64 -10.21 -8.97 -8.42
N ASP A 65 -10.63 -7.89 -9.08
CA ASP A 65 -10.49 -7.73 -10.52
C ASP A 65 -9.54 -6.56 -10.84
N LYS A 66 -8.53 -6.84 -11.68
CA LYS A 66 -7.64 -5.95 -12.48
C LYS A 66 -6.14 -6.21 -12.29
N SER A 67 -5.67 -7.15 -13.11
CA SER A 67 -4.61 -6.93 -14.10
C SER A 67 -3.21 -6.53 -13.59
N HIS A 68 -2.43 -7.58 -13.32
CA HIS A 68 -0.97 -7.55 -13.42
C HIS A 68 -0.57 -7.29 -14.88
N GLU A 69 -0.23 -6.03 -15.21
CA GLU A 69 0.50 -5.69 -16.44
C GLU A 69 1.82 -5.01 -16.04
N ALA A 70 2.79 -5.82 -15.62
CA ALA A 70 4.19 -5.44 -15.57
C ALA A 70 4.85 -5.98 -16.85
N GLY A 71 4.93 -5.13 -17.88
CA GLY A 71 5.54 -5.44 -19.16
C GLY A 71 6.43 -4.29 -19.65
N ARG A 72 7.73 -4.58 -19.70
CA ARG A 72 8.90 -3.79 -20.16
C ARG A 72 9.61 -2.91 -19.12
#